data_AF-A0A4Q2E3A1-F1
#
_entry.id   AF-A0A4Q2E3A1-F1
#
_cell.length_a   1.000
_cell.length_b   1.000
_cell.length_c   1.000
_cell.angle_alpha   90.00
_cell.angle_beta   90.00
_cell.angle_gamma   90.00
#
_symmetry.space_group_name_H-M   'P 1'
#
loop_
_entity.id
_entity.type
_entity.pdbx_description
1 polymer ?
#
loop_
_entity_poly.entity_id
_entity_poly.type
_entity_poly.pdbx_seq_one_letter_code
_entity_poly.pdbx_strand_id
1 'polypeptide(L)' 'MVVLLVILWCTVVFLSLITLYKVIPPDAQYSFAEHFEIYGDELIMDFVLYLFFSIAAFIASALTLALYLLIRKR' A
#
# COMPACT_ATOMS: atom_id res chain seq x y z
N MET A 1 9.38 -2.42 -22.24
CA MET A 1 8.55 -1.35 -21.63
C MET A 1 7.66 -1.89 -20.51
N VAL A 2 6.89 -2.97 -20.74
CA VAL A 2 6.06 -3.62 -19.71
C VAL A 2 6.86 -4.06 -18.49
N VAL A 3 8.03 -4.68 -18.68
CA VAL A 3 8.91 -5.10 -17.57
C VAL A 3 9.32 -3.93 -16.66
N LEU A 4 9.59 -2.75 -17.23
CA LEU A 4 9.93 -1.54 -16.45
C LEU A 4 8.72 -1.03 -15.65
N LEU A 5 7.52 -1.11 -16.20
CA LEU A 5 6.29 -0.74 -15.49
C LEU A 5 6.00 -1.70 -14.33
N VAL A 6 6.26 -3.00 -14.51
CA VAL A 6 6.14 -4.00 -13.44
C VAL A 6 7.16 -3.75 -12.33
N ILE A 7 8.42 -3.53 -12.68
CA ILE A 7 9.48 -3.21 -11.70
C ILE A 7 9.13 -1.93 -10.93
N LEU A 8 8.65 -0.90 -11.64
CA LEU A 8 8.21 0.34 -11.03
C LEU A 8 7.04 0.09 -10.07
N TRP A 9 6.02 -0.64 -10.50
CA TRP A 9 4.87 -0.96 -9.67
C TRP A 9 5.31 -1.66 -8.38
N CYS A 10 6.15 -2.70 -8.47
CA CYS A 10 6.68 -3.39 -7.30
C CYS A 10 7.46 -2.44 -6.38
N THR A 11 8.32 -1.60 -6.94
CA THR A 11 9.11 -0.63 -6.17
C THR A 11 8.21 0.34 -5.41
N VAL A 12 7.18 0.86 -6.06
CA VAL A 12 6.22 1.78 -5.43
C VAL A 12 5.44 1.08 -4.33
N VAL A 13 4.97 -0.16 -4.54
CA VAL A 13 4.29 -0.94 -3.49
C VAL A 13 5.18 -1.09 -2.26
N PHE A 14 6.43 -1.52 -2.43
CA PHE A 14 7.36 -1.71 -1.31
C PHE A 14 7.66 -0.40 -0.59
N LEU A 15 7.92 0.69 -1.32
CA LEU A 15 8.19 1.99 -0.71
C LEU A 15 6.97 2.54 0.03
N SER A 16 5.77 2.39 -0.54
CA SER A 16 4.52 2.79 0.10
C SER A 16 4.26 2.00 1.38
N LEU A 17 4.47 0.69 1.38
CA LEU A 17 4.36 -0.14 2.59
C LEU A 17 5.32 0.30 3.68
N ILE A 18 6.61 0.43 3.36
CA ILE A 18 7.64 0.89 4.31
C ILE A 18 7.25 2.25 4.89
N THR A 19 6.74 3.15 4.04
CA THR A 19 6.33 4.49 4.47
C THR A 19 5.12 4.43 5.39
N LEU A 20 4.07 3.66 5.06
CA LEU A 20 2.88 3.50 5.89
C LEU A 20 3.23 2.96 7.27
N TYR A 21 4.05 1.91 7.34
CA TYR A 21 4.50 1.35 8.62
C TYR A 21 5.40 2.28 9.43
N LYS A 22 6.15 3.16 8.78
CA LYS A 22 6.97 4.18 9.49
C LYS A 22 6.17 5.37 9.97
N VAL A 23 5.15 5.79 9.21
CA VAL A 23 4.38 7.01 9.47
C VAL A 23 3.24 6.76 10.43
N ILE A 24 2.58 5.60 10.33
CA ILE A 24 1.43 5.27 11.18
C ILE A 24 1.95 4.50 12.41
N PRO A 25 1.91 5.08 13.62
CA PRO A 25 2.40 4.42 14.82
C PRO A 25 1.53 3.20 15.16
N PRO A 26 2.09 2.18 15.84
CA PRO A 26 1.34 0.99 16.25
C PRO A 26 0.05 1.33 16.96
N ASP A 27 0.06 2.23 17.95
CA ASP A 27 -1.14 2.62 18.71
C ASP A 27 -2.31 3.08 17.81
N ALA A 28 -2.00 3.79 16.71
CA ALA A 28 -3.01 4.19 15.73
C ALA A 28 -3.49 3.02 14.86
N GLN A 29 -2.62 2.05 14.55
CA GLN A 29 -2.99 0.81 13.86
C GLN A 29 -3.96 -0.03 14.71
N TYR A 30 -3.64 -0.19 15.99
CA TYR A 30 -4.48 -0.89 16.97
C TYR A 30 -5.83 -0.20 17.16
N SER A 31 -5.83 1.11 17.43
CA SER A 31 -7.07 1.88 17.61
C SER A 31 -7.96 1.86 16.36
N PHE A 32 -7.36 1.87 15.17
CA PHE A 32 -8.11 1.74 13.93
C PHE A 32 -8.71 0.34 13.76
N ALA A 33 -7.98 -0.73 14.07
CA ALA A 33 -8.51 -2.09 14.00
C ALA A 33 -9.64 -2.33 15.01
N GLU A 34 -9.51 -1.80 16.23
CA GLU A 34 -10.56 -1.85 17.24
C GLU A 34 -11.84 -1.13 16.80
N HIS A 35 -11.75 -0.09 15.96
CA HIS A 35 -12.92 0.57 15.37
C HIS A 35 -13.74 -0.36 14.48
N PHE A 36 -13.14 -1.42 13.94
CA PHE A 36 -13.81 -2.47 13.16
C PHE A 36 -14.13 -3.71 14.01
N GLU A 37 -14.07 -3.59 15.34
CA GLU A 37 -14.29 -4.70 16.29
C GLU A 37 -13.29 -5.86 16.10
N ILE A 38 -12.10 -5.56 15.57
CA ILE A 38 -11.01 -6.52 15.38
C ILE A 38 -10.13 -6.48 16.63
N TYR A 39 -10.09 -7.59 17.34
CA TYR A 39 -9.32 -7.73 18.58
C TYR A 39 -8.31 -8.88 18.49
N GLY A 40 -7.21 -8.76 19.21
CA GLY A 40 -6.14 -9.75 19.25
C GLY A 40 -5.01 -9.42 18.28
N ASP A 41 -3.78 -9.53 18.76
CA ASP A 41 -2.58 -9.07 18.05
C ASP A 41 -2.43 -9.68 16.65
N GLU A 42 -2.70 -10.99 16.51
CA GLU A 42 -2.60 -11.67 15.21
C GLU A 42 -3.61 -11.12 14.20
N LEU A 43 -4.86 -10.94 14.60
CA LEU A 43 -5.92 -10.43 13.73
C LEU A 43 -5.71 -8.96 13.35
N ILE A 44 -5.22 -8.16 14.30
CA ILE A 44 -4.89 -6.75 14.07
C ILE A 44 -3.71 -6.63 13.09
N MET A 45 -2.67 -7.44 13.29
CA MET A 45 -1.51 -7.44 12.40
C MET A 45 -1.90 -7.81 10.97
N ASP A 46 -2.70 -8.85 10.78
CA ASP A 46 -3.18 -9.27 9.46
C ASP A 46 -4.06 -8.20 8.82
N PHE A 47 -5.00 -7.62 9.58
CA PHE A 47 -5.87 -6.55 9.09
C PHE A 47 -5.06 -5.33 8.61
N VAL A 48 -4.11 -4.88 9.42
CA VAL A 48 -3.26 -3.73 9.09
C VAL A 48 -2.39 -4.04 7.87
N LEU A 49 -1.85 -5.26 7.76
CA LEU A 49 -1.08 -5.69 6.60
C LEU A 49 -1.92 -5.62 5.32
N TYR A 50 -3.12 -6.18 5.31
CA TYR A 50 -3.99 -6.15 4.14
C TYR A 50 -4.44 -4.74 3.79
N LEU A 51 -4.73 -3.90 4.79
CA LEU A 51 -5.09 -2.51 4.59
C LEU A 51 -3.94 -1.73 3.94
N PHE A 52 -2.74 -1.81 4.51
CA PHE A 52 -1.57 -1.08 4.00
C PHE A 52 -1.16 -1.59 2.63
N PHE A 53 -1.21 -2.91 2.41
CA PHE A 53 -0.97 -3.50 1.11
C PHE A 53 -1.96 -3.01 0.06
N SER A 54 -3.24 -2.92 0.41
CA SER A 54 -4.29 -2.42 -0.49
C SER A 54 -4.05 -0.95 -0.86
N ILE A 55 -3.69 -0.11 0.11
CA ILE A 55 -3.35 1.30 -0.14
C ILE A 55 -2.11 1.41 -1.03
N ALA A 56 -1.06 0.64 -0.73
CA ALA A 56 0.18 0.64 -1.50
C ALA A 56 -0.04 0.16 -2.95
N ALA A 57 -0.81 -0.91 -3.14
CA ALA A 57 -1.17 -1.43 -4.45
C ALA A 57 -2.02 -0.43 -5.25
N PHE A 58 -2.94 0.29 -4.59
CA PHE A 58 -3.73 1.34 -5.23
C PHE A 58 -2.84 2.49 -5.71
N ILE A 59 -1.95 3.00 -4.86
CA ILE A 59 -1.00 4.08 -5.22
C ILE A 59 -0.11 3.64 -6.39
N ALA A 60 0.48 2.45 -6.31
CA ALA A 60 1.33 1.91 -7.35
C ALA A 60 0.60 1.75 -8.69
N SER A 61 -0.65 1.27 -8.65
CA SER A 61 -1.48 1.09 -9.84
C SER A 61 -1.87 2.42 -10.47
N ALA A 62 -2.28 3.40 -9.67
CA ALA A 62 -2.62 4.75 -10.14
C ALA A 62 -1.41 5.42 -10.80
N LEU A 63 -0.22 5.31 -10.17
CA LEU A 63 1.01 5.90 -10.69
C LEU A 63 1.47 5.22 -11.98
N THR A 64 1.40 3.89 -12.04
CA THR A 64 1.74 3.10 -13.22
C THR A 64 0.79 3.41 -14.38
N LEU A 65 -0.51 3.53 -14.12
CA LEU A 65 -1.51 3.94 -15.11
C LEU A 65 -1.24 5.35 -15.62
N ALA A 66 -0.98 6.31 -14.74
CA ALA A 66 -0.68 7.69 -15.11
C ALA A 66 0.56 7.77 -16.02
N LEU A 67 1.63 7.04 -15.68
CA LEU A 67 2.84 6.96 -16.49
C LEU A 67 2.59 6.27 -17.83
N TYR A 68 1.83 5.18 -17.85
CA TYR A 68 1.46 4.51 -19.08
C TYR A 68 0.70 5.45 -20.03
N LEU A 69 -0.28 6.21 -19.50
CA LEU A 69 -1.02 7.20 -20.28
C LEU A 69 -0.15 8.35 -20.77
N LEU A 70 0.80 8.83 -19.94
CA LEU A 70 1.77 9.85 -20.33
C LEU A 70 2.67 9.40 -21.47
N ILE A 71 3.21 8.18 -21.42
CA ILE A 71 4.08 7.66 -22.47
C ILE A 71 3.28 7.39 -23.75
N ARG A 72 2.02 6.93 -23.63
CA ARG A 72 1.15 6.70 -24.80
C ARG A 72 0.74 7.98 -25.53
N LYS A 73 0.60 9.10 -24.82
CA LYS A 73 0.24 10.41 -25.40
C LYS A 73 1.43 11.14 -26.03
N ARG A 74 2.66 10.65 -25.83
CA ARG A 74 3.89 11.21 -26.38
C ARG A 74 4.29 10.46 -27.65
#